data_AF-A0A847ND48-F1
#
_entry.id   AF-A0A847ND48-F1
#
_cell.length_a   1.000
_cell.length_b   1.000
_cell.length_c   1.000
_cell.angle_alpha   90.00
_cell.angle_beta   90.00
_cell.angle_gamma   90.00
#
_symmetry.space_group_name_H-M   'P 1'
#
loop_
_entity.id
_entity.type
_entity.pdbx_description
1 polymer ?
#
loop_
_entity_poly.entity_id
_entity_poly.type
_entity_poly.pdbx_seq_one_letter_code
_entity_poly.pdbx_strand_id
1 'polypeptide(L)' 'KAKAATLSTSEIYKDGKKISLAAYTINGNNYFKLRDIAKAFDIGVTWDGGTNTVGIDTSISYVEK' A
#
# COMPACT_ATOMS: atom_id res chain seq x y z
N LYS A 1 -13.75 3.69 -21.05
CA LYS A 1 -12.49 4.45 -21.16
C LYS A 1 -11.64 4.16 -19.92
N ALA A 2 -10.36 3.81 -20.06
CA ALA A 2 -9.46 3.64 -18.92
C ALA A 2 -9.36 4.98 -18.15
N LYS A 3 -9.50 4.95 -16.82
CA LYS A 3 -9.31 6.13 -15.99
C LYS A 3 -7.81 6.33 -15.81
N ALA A 4 -7.30 7.52 -16.13
CA ALA A 4 -5.90 7.83 -15.92
C ALA A 4 -5.61 7.91 -14.42
N ALA A 5 -4.60 7.15 -13.98
CA ALA A 5 -4.04 7.28 -12.65
C ALA A 5 -3.05 8.43 -12.65
N THR A 6 -3.33 9.49 -11.91
CA THR A 6 -2.37 10.60 -11.73
C THR A 6 -1.56 10.36 -10.48
N LEU A 7 -0.26 10.62 -10.54
CA LEU A 7 0.57 10.58 -9.33
C LEU A 7 0.05 11.65 -8.35
N SER A 8 -0.26 11.23 -7.14
CA SER A 8 -0.70 12.13 -6.08
C SER A 8 0.48 12.92 -5.55
N THR A 9 0.31 14.23 -5.38
CA THR A 9 1.29 15.13 -4.73
C THR A 9 1.06 15.25 -3.24
N SER A 10 0.16 14.44 -2.68
CA SER A 10 -0.22 14.50 -1.26
C SER A 10 0.96 14.09 -0.37
N GLU A 11 1.24 14.89 0.65
CA GLU A 11 2.22 14.55 1.66
C GLU A 11 1.65 13.53 2.64
N ILE A 12 2.44 12.53 3.01
CA ILE A 12 2.01 11.47 3.92
C ILE A 12 2.88 11.49 5.15
N TYR A 13 2.22 11.45 6.30
CA TYR A 13 2.87 11.45 7.60
C TYR A 13 2.50 10.16 8.33
N LYS A 14 3.51 9.44 8.81
CA LYS A 14 3.38 8.31 9.72
C LYS A 14 3.98 8.71 11.06
N ASP A 15 3.19 8.65 12.13
CA ASP A 15 3.61 9.01 13.49
C ASP A 15 4.27 10.42 13.56
N GLY A 16 3.74 11.37 12.78
CA GLY A 16 4.29 12.73 12.69
C GLY A 16 5.52 12.87 11.78
N LYS A 17 6.09 11.77 11.26
CA LYS A 17 7.22 11.79 10.33
C LYS A 17 6.74 11.69 8.88
N LYS A 18 7.22 12.60 8.03
CA LYS A 18 6.96 12.56 6.59
C LYS A 18 7.59 11.30 5.97
N ILE A 19 6.79 10.52 5.25
CA ILE A 19 7.23 9.34 4.51
C ILE A 19 6.96 9.53 3.01
N SER A 20 7.85 9.00 2.18
CA SER A 20 7.70 9.06 0.72
C SER A 20 7.02 7.80 0.23
N LEU A 21 5.72 7.88 -0.05
CA LEU A 21 4.94 6.80 -0.65
C LEU A 21 4.35 7.28 -1.97
N ALA A 22 4.39 6.42 -2.99
CA ALA A 22 3.72 6.69 -4.24
C ALA A 22 2.22 6.42 -4.10
N ALA A 23 1.41 7.47 -4.20
CA ALA A 23 -0.04 7.36 -4.30
C ALA A 23 -0.52 7.74 -5.69
N TYR A 24 -1.64 7.19 -6.09
CA TYR A 24 -2.26 7.45 -7.37
C TYR A 24 -3.71 7.88 -7.17
N THR A 25 -4.06 9.07 -7.63
CA THR A 25 -5.44 9.53 -7.60
C THR A 25 -6.16 8.98 -8.84
N ILE A 26 -7.21 8.19 -8.61
CA ILE A 26 -8.08 7.65 -9.65
C ILE A 26 -9.52 8.00 -9.25
N ASN A 27 -10.22 8.79 -10.06
CA ASN A 27 -11.62 9.18 -9.81
C ASN A 27 -11.85 9.89 -8.46
N GLY A 28 -10.90 10.72 -8.02
CA GLY A 28 -10.99 11.42 -6.73
C GLY A 28 -10.62 10.56 -5.51
N ASN A 29 -10.35 9.26 -5.68
CA ASN A 29 -9.86 8.39 -4.63
C ASN A 29 -8.35 8.23 -4.74
N ASN A 30 -7.66 8.15 -3.60
CA ASN A 30 -6.21 7.97 -3.57
C ASN A 30 -5.88 6.49 -3.33
N TYR A 31 -5.04 5.91 -4.18
CA TYR A 31 -4.66 4.51 -4.14
C TYR A 31 -3.16 4.37 -3.86
N PHE A 32 -2.80 3.40 -3.04
CA PHE A 32 -1.42 3.12 -2.67
C PHE A 32 -1.02 1.72 -3.12
N LYS A 33 0.26 1.53 -3.38
CA LYS A 33 0.79 0.17 -3.49
C LYS A 33 0.69 -0.50 -2.12
N LEU A 34 -0.06 -1.60 -2.05
CA LEU A 34 -0.29 -2.36 -0.81
C LEU A 34 1.03 -2.70 -0.09
N ARG A 35 2.04 -3.15 -0.85
CA ARG A 35 3.35 -3.52 -0.29
C ARG A 35 4.12 -2.34 0.30
N ASP A 36 4.01 -1.15 -0.29
CA ASP A 36 4.69 0.05 0.21
C ASP A 36 4.10 0.47 1.56
N ILE A 37 2.76 0.40 1.68
CA ILE A 37 2.06 0.62 2.95
C ILE A 37 2.43 -0.47 3.95
N ALA A 38 2.36 -1.74 3.56
CA ALA A 38 2.68 -2.85 4.44
C ALA A 38 4.10 -2.75 5.00
N LYS A 39 5.09 -2.40 4.17
CA LYS A 39 6.47 -2.15 4.60
C LYS A 39 6.59 -0.93 5.53
N ALA A 40 5.86 0.15 5.24
CA ALA A 40 5.89 1.36 6.06
C ALA A 40 5.28 1.16 7.47
N PHE A 41 4.25 0.30 7.58
CA PHE A 41 3.52 0.01 8.82
C PHE A 41 3.91 -1.32 9.48
N ASP A 42 4.90 -2.02 8.94
CA ASP A 42 5.34 -3.37 9.36
C ASP A 42 4.19 -4.39 9.44
N ILE A 43 3.35 -4.39 8.41
CA ILE A 43 2.21 -5.31 8.28
C ILE A 43 2.61 -6.50 7.42
N GLY A 44 2.32 -7.71 7.90
CA GLY A 44 2.47 -8.94 7.16
C GLY A 44 1.56 -9.03 5.96
N VAL A 45 2.15 -9.27 4.78
CA VAL A 45 1.41 -9.56 3.55
C VAL A 45 1.83 -10.92 3.03
N THR A 46 0.89 -11.83 2.87
CA THR A 46 1.11 -13.19 2.37
C THR A 46 0.32 -13.43 1.08
N TRP A 47 0.82 -14.36 0.26
CA TRP A 47 0.11 -14.84 -0.91
C TRP A 47 -0.23 -16.32 -0.71
N ASP A 48 -1.51 -16.64 -0.80
CA ASP A 48 -1.98 -18.02 -0.85
C ASP A 48 -2.27 -18.40 -2.31
N GLY A 49 -1.36 -19.19 -2.89
CA GLY A 49 -1.49 -19.69 -4.25
C GLY A 49 -2.55 -20.78 -4.43
N GLY A 50 -3.02 -21.41 -3.35
CA GLY A 50 -4.11 -22.40 -3.42
C GLY A 50 -5.47 -21.74 -3.63
N THR A 51 -5.70 -20.60 -2.98
CA THR A 51 -6.96 -19.84 -3.08
C THR A 51 -6.87 -18.61 -3.98
N ASN A 52 -5.68 -18.25 -4.45
CA ASN A 52 -5.38 -17.00 -5.16
C ASN A 52 -5.78 -15.75 -4.36
N THR A 53 -5.48 -15.77 -3.06
CA THR A 53 -5.84 -14.67 -2.14
C THR A 53 -4.60 -14.01 -1.55
N VAL A 54 -4.75 -12.73 -1.23
CA VAL A 54 -3.78 -11.97 -0.46
C VAL A 54 -4.22 -11.97 1.00
N GLY A 55 -3.38 -12.50 1.88
CA GLY A 55 -3.55 -12.41 3.33
C GLY A 55 -2.91 -11.13 3.86
N ILE A 56 -3.61 -10.45 4.78
CA ILE A 56 -3.09 -9.30 5.51
C ILE A 56 -3.19 -9.65 7.00
N ASP A 57 -2.05 -9.68 7.68
CA ASP A 57 -1.97 -9.97 9.10
C ASP A 57 -1.15 -8.88 9.80
N THR A 58 -1.79 -8.17 10.72
CA THR A 58 -1.17 -7.07 11.49
C THR A 58 -0.40 -7.58 12.71
N SER A 59 -0.46 -8.88 13.00
CA SER A 59 0.24 -9.54 14.10
C SER A 59 1.61 -10.06 13.71
N ILE A 60 1.93 -10.05 12.41
CA ILE A 60 3.23 -10.48 11.87
C ILE A 60 3.88 -9.31 11.12
N SER A 61 5.20 -9.22 11.18
CA SER A 61 5.98 -8.20 10.49
C SER A 61 5.98 -8.39 8.97
N TYR A 62 6.24 -7.30 8.24
CA TYR A 62 6.42 -7.35 6.79
C TYR A 62 7.68 -8.15 6.44
N VAL A 63 7.52 -9.17 5.59
CA VAL A 63 8.63 -9.94 5.04
C VAL A 63 8.76 -9.65 3.56
N GLU A 64 9.91 -9.12 3.16
CA GLU A 64 10.26 -8.93 1.76
C GLU A 64 10.54 -10.31 1.16
N LYS A 65 9.66 -10.74 0.24
CA LYS A 65 9.81 -11.98 -0.54
C LYS A 65 10.20 -11.66 -1.96
#